data_AF-A0A8C4TGF4-F1
#
_entry.id   AF-A0A8C4TGF4-F1
#
_cell.length_a   1.000
_cell.length_b   1.000
_cell.length_c   1.000
_cell.angle_alpha   90.00
_cell.angle_beta   90.00
_cell.angle_gamma   90.00
#
_symmetry.space_group_name_H-M   'P 1'
#
loop_
_entity.id
_entity.type
_entity.pdbx_description
1 polymer ?
#
loop_
_entity_poly.entity_id
_entity_poly.type
_entity_poly.pdbx_seq_one_letter_code
_entity_poly.pdbx_strand_id
1 'polypeptide(L)' 'ILNHQESSHHGGSLSFSGYNPTSCACGFGCGSWDIQNEMTCHCQCANMDWTTARCCKLSIH' A
#
# COMPACT_ATOMS: atom_id res chain seq x y z
N ILE A 1 17.38 4.73 11.06
CA ILE A 1 17.30 3.53 10.18
C ILE A 1 15.90 3.51 9.55
N LEU A 2 15.76 3.24 8.24
CA LEU A 2 14.45 3.06 7.59
C LEU A 2 14.03 1.60 7.70
N ASN A 3 12.96 1.33 8.44
CA ASN A 3 12.36 -0.01 8.48
C ASN A 3 11.39 -0.15 7.31
N HIS A 4 11.50 -1.25 6.57
CA HIS A 4 10.64 -1.57 5.44
C HIS A 4 9.72 -2.74 5.81
N GLN A 5 8.44 -2.62 5.47
CA GLN A 5 7.43 -3.66 5.64
C GLN A 5 6.67 -3.84 4.33
N GLU A 6 6.40 -5.09 3.95
CA GLU A 6 5.42 -5.43 2.92
C GLU A 6 4.16 -5.96 3.56
N SER A 7 3.02 -5.51 3.07
CA SER A 7 1.74 -6.11 3.43
C SER A 7 0.87 -6.24 2.20
N SER A 8 0.10 -7.32 2.15
CA SER A 8 -0.87 -7.60 1.09
C SER A 8 -2.24 -7.88 1.71
N HIS A 9 -3.30 -7.45 1.03
CA HIS A 9 -4.68 -7.66 1.46
C HIS A 9 -5.57 -8.00 0.27
N HIS A 10 -6.63 -8.76 0.54
CA HIS A 10 -7.66 -9.04 -0.45
C HIS A 10 -8.54 -7.81 -0.68
N GLY A 11 -8.83 -7.50 -1.94
CA GLY A 11 -9.56 -6.30 -2.33
C GLY A 11 -8.65 -5.14 -2.76
N GLY A 12 -9.28 -4.01 -3.13
CA GLY A 12 -8.63 -2.86 -3.78
C GLY A 12 -8.04 -1.80 -2.85
N SER A 13 -8.11 -1.96 -1.53
CA SER A 13 -7.59 -0.97 -0.59
C SER A 13 -6.88 -1.61 0.59
N LEU A 14 -5.76 -1.00 0.99
CA LEU A 14 -4.95 -1.45 2.12
C LEU A 14 -4.51 -0.26 2.97
N SER A 15 -4.87 -0.27 4.26
CA SER A 15 -4.59 0.82 5.20
C SER A 15 -3.55 0.42 6.24
N PHE A 16 -2.67 1.36 6.59
CA PHE A 16 -1.54 1.14 7.49
C PHE A 16 -1.63 2.01 8.74
N SER A 17 -1.27 1.46 9.90
CA SER A 17 -1.12 2.22 11.15
C SER A 17 0.35 2.35 11.50
N GLY A 18 0.86 3.58 11.53
CA GLY A 18 2.24 3.89 11.93
C GLY A 18 3.32 3.55 10.89
N TYR A 19 2.94 3.15 9.68
CA TYR A 19 3.83 3.02 8.52
C TYR A 19 3.28 3.84 7.37
N ASN A 20 4.17 4.52 6.63
CA ASN A 20 3.81 5.31 5.45
C ASN A 20 4.04 4.46 4.20
N PRO A 21 3.00 4.14 3.40
CA PRO A 21 3.18 3.51 2.11
C PRO A 21 4.01 4.43 1.20
N THR A 22 5.00 3.85 0.52
CA THR A 22 5.84 4.56 -0.46
C THR A 22 5.53 4.13 -1.89
N SER A 23 4.98 2.92 -2.06
CA SER A 23 4.48 2.43 -3.34
C SER A 23 3.42 1.35 -3.13
N CYS A 24 2.44 1.29 -4.04
CA CYS A 24 1.44 0.24 -4.07
C CYS A 24 1.62 -0.65 -5.32
N ALA A 25 1.10 -1.87 -5.27
CA ALA A 25 0.88 -2.70 -6.43
C ALA A 25 -0.48 -3.39 -6.33
N CYS A 26 -1.13 -3.57 -7.47
CA CYS A 26 -2.49 -4.07 -7.57
C CYS A 26 -2.50 -5.36 -8.39
N GLY A 27 -3.48 -6.22 -8.11
CA GLY A 27 -3.70 -7.41 -8.92
C GLY A 27 -4.16 -7.10 -10.34
N PHE A 28 -4.31 -8.17 -11.14
CA PHE A 28 -4.66 -8.11 -12.57
C PHE A 28 -3.76 -7.22 -13.44
N GLY A 29 -2.55 -6.89 -12.99
CA GLY A 29 -1.65 -5.99 -13.71
C GLY A 29 -2.12 -4.53 -13.72
N CYS A 30 -3.03 -4.14 -12.80
CA CYS A 30 -3.44 -2.76 -12.67
C CYS A 30 -2.27 -1.89 -12.17
N GLY A 31 -1.81 -0.98 -13.02
CA GLY A 31 -0.79 0.01 -12.67
C GLY A 31 -1.35 1.30 -12.07
N SER A 32 -2.67 1.44 -11.99
CA SER A 32 -3.35 2.66 -11.53
C SER A 32 -3.67 2.57 -10.04
N TRP A 33 -2.90 3.28 -9.23
CA TRP A 33 -3.08 3.38 -7.79
C TRP A 33 -2.71 4.76 -7.27
N ASP A 34 -3.22 5.10 -6.10
CA ASP A 34 -2.89 6.30 -5.35
C ASP A 34 -2.81 6.00 -3.83
N ILE A 35 -2.22 6.95 -3.10
CA ILE A 35 -2.17 6.91 -1.63
C ILE A 35 -3.18 7.92 -1.09
N GLN A 36 -4.19 7.43 -0.38
CA GLN A 36 -5.23 8.22 0.26
C GLN A 36 -4.94 8.39 1.75
N ASN A 37 -5.25 9.58 2.27
CA ASN A 37 -5.11 9.92 3.69
C ASN A 37 -3.72 9.56 4.25
N GLU A 38 -2.69 9.70 3.40
CA GLU A 38 -1.27 9.40 3.66
C GLU A 38 -0.93 7.94 3.99
N MET A 39 -1.92 7.08 4.24
CA MET A 39 -1.75 5.77 4.86
C MET A 39 -2.48 4.64 4.14
N THR A 40 -3.25 4.93 3.08
CA THR A 40 -4.08 3.92 2.41
C THR A 40 -3.69 3.80 0.96
N CYS A 41 -3.17 2.65 0.55
CA CYS A 41 -3.04 2.32 -0.86
C CYS A 41 -4.41 2.00 -1.44
N HIS A 42 -4.78 2.67 -2.53
CA HIS A 42 -6.02 2.44 -3.24
C HIS A 42 -5.73 2.12 -4.71
N CYS A 43 -6.22 0.97 -5.16
CA CYS A 43 -6.19 0.54 -6.54
C CYS A 43 -7.45 1.03 -7.26
N GLN A 44 -7.26 1.79 -8.34
CA GLN A 44 -8.37 2.49 -9.02
C GLN A 44 -9.09 1.62 -10.05
N CYS A 45 -8.48 0.52 -10.49
CA CYS A 45 -9.10 -0.38 -11.44
C CYS A 45 -10.27 -1.14 -10.80
N ALA A 46 -11.26 -1.51 -11.61
CA ALA A 46 -12.41 -2.27 -11.13
C ALA A 46 -12.06 -3.73 -10.80
N ASN A 47 -12.78 -4.33 -9.84
CA ASN A 47 -12.70 -5.75 -9.47
C ASN A 47 -11.31 -6.22 -9.01
N MET A 48 -10.62 -5.43 -8.21
CA MET A 48 -9.34 -5.82 -7.62
C MET A 48 -9.50 -7.02 -6.67
N ASP A 49 -8.71 -8.06 -6.92
CA ASP A 49 -8.59 -9.27 -6.11
C ASP A 49 -7.67 -9.05 -4.90
N TRP A 50 -6.58 -8.31 -5.09
CA TRP A 50 -5.65 -7.94 -4.03
C TRP A 50 -4.95 -6.60 -4.29
N THR A 51 -4.44 -6.05 -3.19
CA THR A 51 -3.58 -4.88 -3.14
C THR A 51 -2.40 -5.17 -2.21
N THR A 52 -1.21 -4.77 -2.62
CA THR A 52 0.00 -4.81 -1.79
C THR A 52 0.61 -3.43 -1.69
N ALA A 53 1.35 -3.17 -0.61
CA ALA A 53 2.15 -1.97 -0.51
C ALA A 53 3.50 -2.22 0.13
N ARG A 54 4.47 -1.41 -0.28
CA ARG A 54 5.74 -1.21 0.43
C ARG A 54 5.55 -0.04 1.36
N CYS A 55 5.84 -0.26 2.64
CA CYS A 55 5.67 0.76 3.66
C CYS A 55 6.96 0.97 4.43
N CYS A 56 7.20 2.22 4.81
CA CYS A 56 8.39 2.63 5.54
C CYS A 56 8.00 3.35 6.83
N LYS A 57 8.82 3.18 7.86
CA LYS A 57 8.77 3.99 9.08
C LYS A 57 10.15 4.53 9.41
N LEU A 58 10.22 5.81 9.76
CA LEU A 58 11.41 6.40 10.35
C LEU A 58 11.60 5.81 11.75
N SER A 59 12.63 4.99 11.90
CA SER A 59 13.05 4.50 13.21
C SER A 59 14.12 5.43 13.75
N ILE A 60 13.73 6.20 14.76
CA ILE A 60 14.64 6.92 15.64
C ILE A 60 15.06 5.92 16.71
N HIS A 61 16.35 5.60 16.74
CA HIS A 61 16.96 4.76 17.75
C HIS A 61 17.90 5.66 18.56
#